data_AF-A0A7J9Q473-F1
#
_entry.id   AF-A0A7J9Q473-F1
#
_cell.length_a   1.000
_cell.length_b   1.000
_cell.length_c   1.000
_cell.angle_alpha   90.00
_cell.angle_beta   90.00
_cell.angle_gamma   90.00
#
_symmetry.space_group_name_H-M   'P 1'
#
loop_
_entity.id
_entity.type
_entity.pdbx_description
1 polymer ?
#
loop_
_entity_poly.entity_id
_entity_poly.type
_entity_poly.pdbx_seq_one_letter_code
_entity_poly.pdbx_strand_id
1 'polypeptide(L)'
;MKNKNAFLESLEHAFELEKKYDVPAVDILLISLNMEGVNYPFLDSKRVRFKMSPYLINEEFYLALTNTKDSRWTHNGKKLLFEKKPIADAELAENDTCDSTYFRKFVNIKGHKIGTEMTINSNNRRKCSGCKFCSTYQLNSAKGDEDDLTSPLKLRKRINHVLINEKLEDLSYVRGISIVTGCFKNEKETLEHILMLNDVLKNNYNFKGELKNMG
;
A
#
# COMPACT_ATOMS: atom_id res chain seq x y z
N MET A 1 -15.93 -0.66 25.72
CA MET A 1 -14.69 0.12 26.00
C MET A 1 -14.63 1.26 25.00
N LYS A 2 -14.39 2.51 25.43
CA LYS A 2 -14.12 3.61 24.48
C LYS A 2 -12.84 3.25 23.70
N ASN A 3 -12.92 3.25 22.37
CA ASN A 3 -11.77 2.99 21.51
C ASN A 3 -10.68 4.04 21.80
N LYS A 4 -9.49 3.64 22.24
CA LYS A 4 -8.43 4.58 22.70
C LYS A 4 -7.94 5.52 21.59
N ASN A 5 -8.25 5.21 20.32
CA ASN A 5 -7.84 5.98 19.15
C ASN A 5 -8.94 6.91 18.59
N ALA A 6 -10.11 6.98 19.26
CA ALA A 6 -11.23 7.79 18.82
C ALA A 6 -11.11 9.24 19.33
N PHE A 7 -10.85 10.19 18.43
CA PHE A 7 -10.99 11.63 18.73
C PHE A 7 -12.36 12.18 18.32
N LEU A 8 -12.99 11.56 17.32
CA LEU A 8 -14.30 11.98 16.84
C LEU A 8 -15.40 11.39 17.73
N GLU A 9 -16.25 12.19 18.37
CA GLU A 9 -17.31 11.72 19.25
C GLU A 9 -18.58 11.31 18.49
N SER A 10 -18.94 12.04 17.43
CA SER A 10 -20.12 11.81 16.59
C SER A 10 -19.93 12.41 15.19
N LEU A 11 -20.89 12.24 14.27
CA LEU A 11 -20.87 12.96 12.98
C LEU A 11 -21.05 14.46 13.19
N GLU A 12 -21.89 14.84 14.14
CA GLU A 12 -22.16 16.24 14.49
C GLU A 12 -20.88 16.93 15.01
N HIS A 13 -20.07 16.21 15.79
CA HIS A 13 -18.75 16.67 16.23
C HIS A 13 -17.79 16.94 15.05
N ALA A 14 -17.92 16.24 13.91
CA ALA A 14 -17.09 16.52 12.74
C ALA A 14 -17.37 17.94 12.18
N PHE A 15 -18.64 18.34 12.12
CA PHE A 15 -19.04 19.68 11.66
C PHE A 15 -18.70 20.78 12.67
N GLU A 16 -18.67 20.46 13.98
CA GLU A 16 -18.16 21.37 15.00
C GLU A 16 -16.66 21.62 14.84
N LEU A 17 -15.89 20.55 14.62
CA LEU A 17 -14.45 20.62 14.36
C LEU A 17 -14.12 21.35 13.05
N GLU A 18 -14.94 21.16 12.02
CA GLU A 18 -14.81 21.89 10.75
C GLU A 18 -14.85 23.39 10.98
N LYS A 19 -15.87 23.89 11.69
CA LYS A 19 -15.98 25.33 12.01
C LYS A 19 -14.84 25.82 12.88
N LYS A 20 -14.38 24.99 13.81
CA LYS A 20 -13.35 25.37 14.78
C LYS A 20 -11.95 25.47 14.15
N TYR A 21 -11.63 24.57 13.23
CA TYR A 21 -10.29 24.42 12.67
C TYR A 21 -10.20 24.85 11.20
N ASP A 22 -11.31 25.20 10.56
CA ASP A 22 -11.39 25.53 9.13
C ASP A 22 -10.87 24.38 8.24
N VAL A 23 -11.27 23.15 8.60
CA VAL A 23 -10.91 21.91 7.89
C VAL A 23 -12.20 21.24 7.43
N PRO A 24 -12.35 20.87 6.15
CA PRO A 24 -13.57 20.22 5.66
C PRO A 24 -13.99 19.01 6.51
N ALA A 25 -15.29 18.87 6.79
CA ALA A 25 -15.80 17.77 7.59
C ALA A 25 -15.42 16.39 7.02
N VAL A 26 -15.34 16.26 5.69
CA VAL A 26 -14.89 15.03 5.03
C VAL A 26 -13.46 14.64 5.41
N ASP A 27 -12.54 15.60 5.50
CA ASP A 27 -11.14 15.33 5.89
C ASP A 27 -11.06 14.87 7.33
N ILE A 28 -11.83 15.49 8.23
CA ILE A 28 -11.94 15.09 9.64
C ILE A 28 -12.45 13.65 9.76
N LEU A 29 -13.48 13.30 8.99
CA LEU A 29 -14.02 11.93 8.93
C LEU A 29 -12.97 10.94 8.39
N LEU A 30 -12.26 11.27 7.32
CA LEU A 30 -11.21 10.43 6.74
C LEU A 30 -10.02 10.23 7.70
N ILE A 31 -9.64 11.26 8.47
CA ILE A 31 -8.61 11.15 9.51
C ILE A 31 -9.08 10.17 10.60
N SER A 32 -10.32 10.30 11.09
CA SER A 32 -10.87 9.39 12.10
C SER A 32 -10.95 7.95 11.60
N LEU A 33 -11.40 7.76 10.35
CA LEU A 33 -11.44 6.47 9.67
C LEU A 33 -10.04 5.84 9.59
N ASN A 34 -9.01 6.62 9.23
CA ASN A 34 -7.64 6.13 9.14
C ASN A 34 -7.06 5.75 10.52
N MET A 35 -7.39 6.50 11.58
CA MET A 35 -6.91 6.24 12.94
C MET A 35 -7.56 5.00 13.57
N GLU A 36 -8.85 4.78 13.34
CA GLU A 36 -9.57 3.64 13.91
C GLU A 36 -9.48 2.38 13.04
N GLY A 37 -9.22 2.54 11.75
CA GLY A 37 -9.43 1.50 10.75
C GLY A 37 -10.91 1.25 10.49
N VAL A 38 -11.21 0.21 9.73
CA VAL A 38 -12.58 -0.17 9.36
C VAL A 38 -12.85 -1.61 9.77
N ASN A 39 -14.07 -1.92 10.21
CA ASN A 39 -14.53 -3.29 10.37
C ASN A 39 -15.11 -3.79 9.04
N TYR A 40 -14.41 -4.72 8.39
CA TYR A 40 -14.92 -5.46 7.23
C TYR A 40 -14.93 -6.96 7.54
N PRO A 41 -16.08 -7.52 7.98
CA PRO A 41 -16.15 -8.89 8.49
C PRO A 41 -16.09 -9.97 7.40
N PHE A 42 -16.23 -9.58 6.12
CA PHE A 42 -16.27 -10.50 4.99
C PHE A 42 -14.88 -10.90 4.48
N LEU A 43 -13.81 -10.38 5.08
CA LEU A 43 -12.43 -10.66 4.68
C LEU A 43 -11.56 -10.92 5.91
N ASP A 44 -10.96 -12.11 5.95
CA ASP A 44 -9.99 -12.46 6.99
C ASP A 44 -8.61 -11.91 6.64
N SER A 45 -8.45 -10.60 6.82
CA SER A 45 -7.20 -9.87 6.60
C SER A 45 -7.02 -8.76 7.62
N LYS A 46 -5.76 -8.45 7.93
CA LYS A 46 -5.37 -7.34 8.81
C LYS A 46 -5.59 -5.97 8.17
N ARG A 47 -5.68 -5.89 6.84
CA ARG A 47 -5.82 -4.64 6.10
C ARG A 47 -6.67 -4.87 4.85
N VAL A 48 -7.54 -3.92 4.57
CA VAL A 48 -8.48 -3.96 3.44
C VAL A 48 -8.22 -2.77 2.52
N ARG A 49 -8.35 -3.01 1.21
CA ARG A 49 -8.40 -1.95 0.21
C ARG A 49 -9.78 -1.89 -0.41
N PHE A 50 -10.31 -0.69 -0.60
CA PHE A 50 -11.60 -0.50 -1.25
C PHE A 50 -11.70 0.89 -1.84
N LYS A 51 -12.53 1.01 -2.88
CA LYS A 51 -12.96 2.31 -3.40
C LYS A 51 -14.15 2.82 -2.61
N MET A 52 -14.23 4.13 -2.40
CA MET A 52 -15.41 4.75 -1.84
C MET A 52 -15.67 6.15 -2.42
N SER A 53 -16.93 6.54 -2.40
CA SER A 53 -17.43 7.87 -2.78
C SER A 53 -18.19 8.48 -1.59
N PRO A 54 -17.57 9.40 -0.81
CA PRO A 54 -18.24 10.04 0.31
C PRO A 54 -19.45 10.87 -0.16
N TYR A 55 -20.51 10.93 0.63
CA TYR A 55 -21.70 11.71 0.27
C TYR A 55 -21.53 13.22 0.40
N LEU A 56 -20.49 13.66 1.13
CA LEU A 56 -20.21 15.08 1.36
C LEU A 56 -19.49 15.76 0.19
N ILE A 57 -18.85 14.98 -0.69
CA ILE A 57 -18.06 15.51 -1.81
C ILE A 57 -18.19 14.60 -3.04
N ASN A 58 -18.08 15.17 -4.23
CA ASN A 58 -18.16 14.41 -5.48
C ASN A 58 -16.76 13.94 -5.93
N GLU A 59 -16.11 13.13 -5.10
CA GLU A 59 -14.78 12.58 -5.37
C GLU A 59 -14.70 11.09 -5.00
N GLU A 60 -13.90 10.34 -5.76
CA GLU A 60 -13.64 8.93 -5.49
C GLU A 60 -12.29 8.76 -4.77
N PHE A 61 -12.28 7.94 -3.73
CA PHE A 61 -11.09 7.62 -2.96
C PHE A 61 -10.77 6.14 -3.10
N TYR A 62 -9.48 5.82 -3.20
CA TYR A 62 -8.99 4.46 -3.03
C TYR A 62 -8.24 4.34 -1.72
N LEU A 63 -8.85 3.67 -0.75
CA LEU A 63 -8.37 3.61 0.63
C LEU A 63 -7.74 2.25 0.93
N ALA A 64 -6.77 2.27 1.83
CA ALA A 64 -6.05 1.09 2.29
C ALA A 64 -5.91 1.15 3.81
N LEU A 65 -6.83 0.50 4.54
CA LEU A 65 -7.07 0.72 5.97
C LEU A 65 -6.93 -0.56 6.79
N THR A 66 -6.52 -0.43 8.05
CA THR A 66 -6.51 -1.56 9.01
C THR A 66 -7.92 -2.15 9.12
N ASN A 67 -8.02 -3.48 9.12
CA ASN A 67 -9.27 -4.17 9.42
C ASN A 67 -9.39 -4.35 10.95
N THR A 68 -10.16 -3.47 11.58
CA THR A 68 -10.31 -3.41 13.04
C THR A 68 -11.71 -3.86 13.41
N LYS A 69 -11.84 -5.05 14.03
CA LYS A 69 -13.14 -5.64 14.41
C LYS A 69 -14.01 -4.73 15.29
N ASP A 70 -13.36 -3.99 16.21
CA ASP A 70 -14.04 -3.10 17.15
C ASP A 70 -14.12 -1.64 16.65
N SER A 71 -13.87 -1.38 15.35
CA SER A 71 -14.00 -0.03 14.80
C SER A 71 -15.45 0.42 14.76
N ARG A 72 -15.67 1.72 15.01
CA ARG A 72 -16.96 2.38 14.78
C ARG A 72 -17.29 2.56 13.31
N TRP A 73 -16.27 2.45 12.46
CA TRP A 73 -16.39 2.43 11.02
C TRP A 73 -16.65 1.00 10.55
N THR A 74 -17.73 0.79 9.82
CA THR A 74 -18.08 -0.52 9.27
C THR A 74 -18.22 -0.41 7.76
N HIS A 75 -17.61 -1.35 7.03
CA HIS A 75 -17.87 -1.55 5.62
C HIS A 75 -18.80 -2.76 5.47
N ASN A 76 -19.98 -2.59 4.89
CA ASN A 76 -20.97 -3.67 4.78
C ASN A 76 -20.99 -4.39 3.41
N GLY A 77 -20.00 -4.10 2.56
CA GLY A 77 -19.88 -4.64 1.20
C GLY A 77 -20.40 -3.71 0.11
N LYS A 78 -21.20 -2.70 0.48
CA LYS A 78 -21.73 -1.68 -0.46
C LYS A 78 -21.57 -0.25 0.03
N LYS A 79 -21.44 -0.07 1.34
CA LYS A 79 -21.39 1.24 2.00
C LYS A 79 -20.36 1.25 3.09
N LEU A 80 -19.77 2.42 3.29
CA LEU A 80 -19.06 2.75 4.51
C LEU A 80 -20.04 3.43 5.49
N LEU A 81 -20.00 3.00 6.73
CA LEU A 81 -20.86 3.50 7.80
C LEU A 81 -20.00 3.96 8.98
N PHE A 82 -20.39 5.06 9.61
CA PHE A 82 -19.89 5.47 10.92
C PHE A 82 -21.03 5.32 11.94
N GLU A 83 -20.83 4.49 12.97
CA GLU A 83 -21.87 4.20 13.98
C GLU A 83 -23.23 3.84 13.36
N LYS A 84 -23.22 3.00 12.33
CA LYS A 84 -24.40 2.56 11.54
C LYS A 84 -25.05 3.63 10.66
N LYS A 85 -24.55 4.87 10.64
CA LYS A 85 -25.00 5.90 9.69
C LYS A 85 -24.17 5.81 8.39
N PRO A 86 -24.79 5.70 7.21
CA PRO A 86 -24.07 5.62 5.94
C PRO A 86 -23.47 6.99 5.59
N ILE A 87 -22.22 6.97 5.15
CA ILE A 87 -21.41 8.18 4.87
C ILE A 87 -20.79 8.16 3.47
N ALA A 88 -20.69 6.98 2.85
CA ALA A 88 -20.17 6.79 1.52
C ALA A 88 -20.76 5.52 0.90
N ASP A 89 -20.88 5.52 -0.42
CA ASP A 89 -20.92 4.26 -1.16
C ASP A 89 -19.50 3.69 -1.24
N ALA A 90 -19.38 2.38 -1.14
CA ALA A 90 -18.09 1.71 -1.09
C ALA A 90 -18.16 0.36 -1.81
N GLU A 91 -17.17 0.10 -2.67
CA GLU A 91 -17.12 -1.11 -3.48
C GLU A 91 -16.49 -2.30 -2.75
N LEU A 92 -16.54 -3.47 -3.38
CA LEU A 92 -16.03 -4.71 -2.82
C LEU A 92 -14.56 -4.56 -2.40
N ALA A 93 -14.27 -4.87 -1.13
CA ALA A 93 -12.94 -4.73 -0.59
C ALA A 93 -12.06 -5.93 -0.97
N GLU A 94 -10.80 -5.65 -1.32
CA GLU A 94 -9.77 -6.63 -1.63
C GLU A 94 -8.71 -6.70 -0.53
N ASN A 95 -7.94 -7.79 -0.54
CA ASN A 95 -6.80 -7.95 0.35
C ASN A 95 -5.71 -6.95 0.01
N ASP A 96 -5.18 -6.28 1.03
CA ASP A 96 -3.96 -5.50 0.90
C ASP A 96 -2.74 -6.41 1.04
N THR A 97 -2.07 -6.72 -0.08
CA THR A 97 -0.82 -7.49 -0.09
C THR A 97 0.41 -6.57 -0.10
N CYS A 98 1.48 -7.06 0.54
CA CYS A 98 2.80 -6.45 0.52
C CYS A 98 3.74 -7.22 -0.42
N ASP A 99 3.52 -7.10 -1.72
CA ASP A 99 4.36 -7.78 -2.71
C ASP A 99 5.76 -7.15 -2.78
N SER A 100 6.80 -7.97 -2.90
CA SER A 100 8.18 -7.49 -2.97
C SER A 100 8.45 -6.72 -4.26
N THR A 101 7.73 -7.03 -5.34
CA THR A 101 7.86 -6.32 -6.61
C THR A 101 6.53 -6.22 -7.35
N TYR A 102 6.30 -5.07 -7.98
CA TYR A 102 5.14 -4.85 -8.86
C TYR A 102 5.38 -3.68 -9.82
N PHE A 103 4.76 -3.77 -10.99
CA PHE A 103 4.80 -2.73 -12.02
C PHE A 103 3.77 -1.62 -11.77
N ARG A 104 4.10 -0.42 -12.24
CA ARG A 104 3.28 0.79 -12.24
C ARG A 104 3.48 1.50 -13.59
N LYS A 105 2.57 2.43 -13.89
CA LYS A 105 2.54 3.22 -15.13
C LYS A 105 2.68 2.34 -16.38
N PHE A 106 1.55 1.87 -16.89
CA PHE A 106 1.53 0.95 -18.02
C PHE A 106 1.33 1.70 -19.34
N VAL A 107 2.08 1.29 -20.36
CA VAL A 107 1.92 1.76 -21.74
C VAL A 107 1.62 0.57 -22.64
N ASN A 108 0.89 0.81 -23.72
CA ASN A 108 0.67 -0.20 -24.75
C ASN A 108 1.75 -0.09 -25.82
N ILE A 109 2.53 -1.15 -25.98
CA ILE A 109 3.53 -1.27 -27.04
C ILE A 109 3.15 -2.49 -27.87
N LYS A 110 2.76 -2.27 -29.13
CA LYS A 110 2.37 -3.34 -30.08
C LYS A 110 1.31 -4.29 -29.51
N GLY A 111 0.31 -3.74 -28.80
CA GLY A 111 -0.77 -4.52 -28.19
C GLY A 111 -0.41 -5.21 -26.87
N HIS A 112 0.82 -5.04 -26.37
CA HIS A 112 1.26 -5.57 -25.08
C HIS A 112 1.30 -4.45 -24.05
N LYS A 113 0.68 -4.67 -22.89
CA LYS A 113 0.67 -3.72 -21.78
C LYS A 113 1.96 -3.89 -20.97
N ILE A 114 2.84 -2.91 -21.00
CA ILE A 114 4.17 -2.96 -20.38
C ILE A 114 4.27 -1.91 -19.28
N GLY A 115 4.67 -2.32 -18.08
CA GLY A 115 4.95 -1.40 -16.97
C GLY A 115 6.26 -0.66 -17.16
N THR A 116 6.25 0.67 -17.04
CA THR A 116 7.45 1.51 -17.22
C THR A 116 8.07 1.97 -15.91
N GLU A 117 7.40 1.75 -14.78
CA GLU A 117 7.93 1.96 -13.44
C GLU A 117 7.77 0.65 -12.64
N MET A 118 8.71 0.33 -11.77
CA MET A 118 8.61 -0.82 -10.86
C MET A 118 8.85 -0.37 -9.42
N THR A 119 8.21 -1.02 -8.46
CA THR A 119 8.57 -0.90 -7.05
C THR A 119 9.29 -2.17 -6.60
N ILE A 120 10.37 -2.02 -5.82
CA ILE A 120 11.06 -3.11 -5.13
C ILE A 120 11.00 -2.85 -3.62
N ASN A 121 10.21 -3.64 -2.89
CA ASN A 121 10.23 -3.70 -1.43
C ASN A 121 11.32 -4.68 -0.98
N SER A 122 12.46 -4.12 -0.57
CA SER A 122 13.69 -4.89 -0.37
C SER A 122 13.65 -5.79 0.85
N ASN A 123 13.11 -5.27 1.95
CA ASN A 123 12.84 -6.05 3.13
C ASN A 123 11.43 -6.61 3.05
N ASN A 124 11.29 -7.93 3.24
CA ASN A 124 9.97 -8.54 3.32
C ASN A 124 9.19 -7.86 4.45
N ARG A 125 8.13 -7.11 4.10
CA ARG A 125 7.31 -6.34 5.06
C ARG A 125 6.58 -7.24 6.07
N ARG A 126 6.53 -8.56 5.85
CA ARG A 126 6.13 -9.54 6.88
C ARG A 126 7.02 -9.46 8.13
N LYS A 127 8.31 -9.16 7.94
CA LYS A 127 9.32 -9.03 9.02
C LYS A 127 9.42 -7.62 9.59
N CYS A 128 8.65 -6.66 9.07
CA CYS A 128 8.60 -5.32 9.64
C CYS A 128 8.00 -5.39 11.06
N SER A 129 8.72 -4.86 12.05
CA SER A 129 8.25 -4.75 13.43
C SER A 129 7.20 -3.64 13.62
N GLY A 130 6.95 -2.84 12.58
CA GLY A 130 5.97 -1.77 12.55
C GLY A 130 6.46 -0.51 13.26
N CYS A 131 6.31 0.63 12.60
CA CYS A 131 6.28 1.91 13.32
C CYS A 131 4.95 2.00 14.08
N LYS A 132 4.91 2.69 15.22
CA LYS A 132 3.67 2.85 16.02
C LYS A 132 2.48 3.40 15.23
N PHE A 133 2.75 4.16 14.16
CA PHE A 133 1.74 4.77 13.30
C PHE A 133 1.44 3.97 12.03
N CYS A 134 2.23 2.94 11.72
CA CYS A 134 2.13 2.23 10.45
C CYS A 134 1.24 1.00 10.62
N SER A 135 0.18 0.89 9.82
CA SER A 135 -0.74 -0.26 9.80
C SER A 135 -0.34 -1.36 8.80
N THR A 136 0.81 -1.20 8.12
CA THR A 136 1.23 -2.10 7.02
C THR A 136 2.20 -3.20 7.46
N TYR A 137 2.38 -3.43 8.76
CA TYR A 137 3.29 -4.45 9.28
C TYR A 137 2.64 -5.83 9.21
N GLN A 138 3.44 -6.87 8.97
CA GLN A 138 3.00 -8.27 8.99
C GLN A 138 1.82 -8.58 8.05
N LEU A 139 1.71 -7.86 6.93
CA LEU A 139 0.76 -8.18 5.88
C LEU A 139 1.23 -9.41 5.11
N ASN A 140 0.26 -10.23 4.67
CA ASN A 140 0.56 -11.32 3.78
C ASN A 140 1.12 -10.78 2.45
N SER A 141 2.01 -11.54 1.85
CA SER A 141 2.50 -11.31 0.48
C SER A 141 1.91 -12.38 -0.43
N ALA A 142 1.89 -12.14 -1.73
CA ALA A 142 1.50 -13.17 -2.70
C ALA A 142 2.31 -14.46 -2.49
N LYS A 143 1.69 -15.61 -2.83
CA LYS A 143 2.37 -16.91 -2.74
C LYS A 143 3.64 -16.89 -3.61
N GLY A 144 4.77 -17.30 -3.04
CA GLY A 144 6.07 -17.22 -3.72
C GLY A 144 6.76 -15.85 -3.64
N ASP A 145 6.21 -14.93 -2.84
CA ASP A 145 6.76 -13.60 -2.56
C ASP A 145 7.15 -13.45 -1.08
N GLU A 146 7.74 -14.50 -0.52
CA GLU A 146 7.98 -14.66 0.92
C GLU A 146 9.43 -14.37 1.31
N ASP A 147 10.32 -14.22 0.33
CA ASP A 147 11.73 -13.94 0.53
C ASP A 147 11.97 -12.42 0.59
N ASP A 148 12.91 -11.99 1.44
CA ASP A 148 13.52 -10.66 1.29
C ASP A 148 14.42 -10.63 0.03
N LEU A 149 14.71 -9.42 -0.46
CA LEU A 149 15.48 -9.22 -1.70
C LEU A 149 16.90 -8.74 -1.41
N THR A 150 17.42 -9.01 -0.21
CA THR A 150 18.70 -8.46 0.30
C THR A 150 19.94 -9.20 -0.20
N SER A 151 19.80 -10.20 -1.08
CA SER A 151 20.92 -10.86 -1.72
C SER A 151 20.76 -10.95 -3.24
N PRO A 152 21.87 -10.96 -4.01
CA PRO A 152 21.81 -11.06 -5.47
C PRO A 152 21.02 -12.27 -5.97
N LEU A 153 21.16 -13.42 -5.31
CA LEU A 153 20.47 -14.65 -5.68
C LEU A 153 18.95 -14.51 -5.52
N LYS A 154 18.49 -13.98 -4.38
CA LYS A 154 17.06 -13.80 -4.10
C LYS A 154 16.44 -12.77 -5.04
N LEU A 155 17.15 -11.67 -5.28
CA LEU A 155 16.75 -10.65 -6.24
C LEU A 155 16.60 -11.23 -7.65
N ARG A 156 17.60 -11.98 -8.14
CA ARG A 156 17.54 -12.60 -9.47
C ARG A 156 16.36 -13.56 -9.60
N LYS A 157 16.16 -14.41 -8.60
CA LYS A 157 15.01 -15.34 -8.55
C LYS A 157 13.69 -14.57 -8.68
N ARG A 158 13.54 -13.46 -7.95
CA ARG A 158 12.32 -12.65 -7.99
C ARG A 158 12.13 -11.93 -9.33
N ILE A 159 13.17 -11.30 -9.87
CA ILE A 159 13.07 -10.61 -11.16
C ILE A 159 12.76 -11.60 -12.29
N ASN A 160 13.40 -12.77 -12.31
CA ASN A 160 13.06 -13.82 -13.29
C ASN A 160 11.59 -14.23 -13.21
N HIS A 161 11.07 -14.41 -12.00
CA HIS A 161 9.65 -14.74 -11.81
C HIS A 161 8.72 -13.63 -12.35
N VAL A 162 9.05 -12.36 -12.09
CA VAL A 162 8.28 -11.21 -12.61
C VAL A 162 8.31 -11.18 -14.14
N LEU A 163 9.50 -11.30 -14.74
CA LEU A 163 9.66 -11.26 -16.20
C LEU A 163 8.86 -12.37 -16.90
N ILE A 164 8.88 -13.58 -16.34
CA ILE A 164 8.09 -14.71 -16.85
C ILE A 164 6.59 -14.41 -16.78
N ASN A 165 6.09 -13.92 -15.63
CA ASN A 165 4.67 -13.64 -15.44
C ASN A 165 4.17 -12.52 -16.36
N GLU A 166 5.00 -11.50 -16.58
CA GLU A 166 4.68 -10.33 -17.39
C GLU A 166 5.03 -10.52 -18.88
N LYS A 167 5.57 -11.68 -19.25
CA LYS A 167 6.02 -12.02 -20.61
C LYS A 167 7.02 -11.00 -21.17
N LEU A 168 7.96 -10.58 -20.33
CA LEU A 168 9.05 -9.67 -20.68
C LEU A 168 10.37 -10.43 -20.77
N GLU A 169 11.23 -10.06 -21.71
CA GLU A 169 12.57 -10.62 -21.83
C GLU A 169 13.53 -10.01 -20.80
N ASP A 170 13.42 -8.70 -20.58
CA ASP A 170 14.29 -7.92 -19.69
C ASP A 170 13.58 -6.67 -19.15
N LEU A 171 14.34 -5.80 -18.45
CA LEU A 171 13.85 -4.54 -17.87
C LEU A 171 14.20 -3.31 -18.71
N SER A 172 14.51 -3.46 -20.00
CA SER A 172 14.96 -2.35 -20.87
C SER A 172 13.91 -1.25 -21.07
N TYR A 173 12.62 -1.58 -20.96
CA TYR A 173 11.50 -0.63 -21.04
C TYR A 173 11.19 0.08 -19.70
N VAL A 174 11.80 -0.37 -18.60
CA VAL A 174 11.59 0.19 -17.27
C VAL A 174 12.45 1.44 -17.13
N ARG A 175 11.79 2.58 -16.91
CA ARG A 175 12.41 3.90 -16.81
C ARG A 175 12.82 4.24 -15.38
N GLY A 176 12.08 3.71 -14.41
CA GLY A 176 12.34 3.97 -13.00
C GLY A 176 12.02 2.77 -12.14
N ILE A 177 12.87 2.55 -11.13
CA ILE A 177 12.64 1.56 -10.09
C ILE A 177 12.67 2.26 -8.74
N SER A 178 11.52 2.30 -8.07
CA SER A 178 11.41 2.80 -6.71
C SER A 178 11.79 1.71 -5.72
N ILE A 179 12.87 1.92 -4.97
CA ILE A 179 13.36 1.01 -3.95
C ILE A 179 12.80 1.45 -2.62
N VAL A 180 12.05 0.58 -1.96
CA VAL A 180 11.61 0.78 -0.59
C VAL A 180 12.60 0.08 0.33
N THR A 181 13.37 0.87 1.08
CA THR A 181 14.47 0.42 1.93
C THR A 181 14.12 0.41 3.42
N GLY A 182 12.84 0.47 3.78
CA GLY A 182 12.44 0.36 5.19
C GLY A 182 13.06 -0.87 5.87
N CYS A 183 13.50 -0.72 7.11
CA CYS A 183 14.05 -1.78 7.98
C CYS A 183 15.52 -2.23 7.78
N PHE A 184 16.37 -1.49 7.07
CA PHE A 184 17.83 -1.66 7.23
C PHE A 184 18.30 -1.06 8.56
N LYS A 185 19.38 -1.60 9.16
CA LYS A 185 19.82 -1.18 10.49
C LYS A 185 20.47 0.21 10.48
N ASN A 186 21.11 0.57 9.38
CA ASN A 186 21.86 1.81 9.23
C ASN A 186 21.99 2.21 7.76
N GLU A 187 22.50 3.42 7.54
CA GLU A 187 22.72 3.99 6.21
C GLU A 187 23.68 3.15 5.36
N LYS A 188 24.76 2.63 5.97
CA LYS A 188 25.76 1.82 5.27
C LYS A 188 25.12 0.57 4.64
N GLU A 189 24.36 -0.19 5.42
CA GLU A 189 23.64 -1.37 4.92
C GLU A 189 22.64 -1.02 3.81
N THR A 190 21.98 0.15 3.93
CA THR A 190 21.06 0.65 2.91
C THR A 190 21.78 0.95 1.60
N LEU A 191 22.93 1.63 1.68
CA LEU A 191 23.73 1.99 0.51
C LEU A 191 24.32 0.74 -0.17
N GLU A 192 24.88 -0.19 0.60
CA GLU A 192 25.39 -1.47 0.08
C GLU A 192 24.31 -2.23 -0.68
N HIS A 193 23.09 -2.25 -0.16
CA HIS A 193 21.94 -2.88 -0.82
C HIS A 193 21.51 -2.16 -2.11
N ILE A 194 21.45 -0.82 -2.12
CA ILE A 194 21.12 -0.05 -3.33
C ILE A 194 22.17 -0.29 -4.43
N LEU A 195 23.45 -0.34 -4.07
CA LEU A 195 24.53 -0.64 -5.01
C LEU A 195 24.42 -2.06 -5.56
N MET A 196 24.09 -3.04 -4.72
CA MET A 196 23.83 -4.42 -5.15
C MET A 196 22.65 -4.51 -6.12
N LEU A 197 21.53 -3.83 -5.83
CA LEU A 197 20.39 -3.76 -6.74
C LEU A 197 20.81 -3.16 -8.09
N ASN A 198 21.51 -2.03 -8.08
CA ASN A 198 21.98 -1.37 -9.29
C ASN A 198 22.86 -2.28 -10.16
N ASP A 199 23.84 -2.95 -9.55
CA ASP A 199 24.70 -3.91 -10.24
C ASP A 199 23.88 -5.03 -10.89
N VAL A 200 23.02 -5.69 -10.10
CA VAL A 200 22.26 -6.84 -10.58
C VAL A 200 21.28 -6.45 -11.69
N LEU A 201 20.57 -5.33 -11.55
CA LEU A 201 19.56 -4.87 -12.51
C LEU A 201 20.20 -4.45 -13.83
N LYS A 202 21.33 -3.73 -13.80
CA LYS A 202 22.01 -3.29 -15.01
C LYS A 202 22.69 -4.45 -15.73
N ASN A 203 23.44 -5.28 -15.00
CA ASN A 203 24.32 -6.27 -15.60
C ASN A 203 23.60 -7.57 -16.02
N ASN A 204 22.42 -7.86 -15.47
CA ASN A 204 21.70 -9.11 -15.78
C ASN A 204 20.31 -8.91 -16.39
N TYR A 205 19.76 -7.70 -16.30
CA TYR A 205 18.38 -7.42 -16.71
C TYR A 205 18.27 -6.22 -17.66
N ASN A 206 19.38 -5.74 -18.21
CA ASN A 206 19.43 -4.66 -19.19
C ASN A 206 18.67 -3.39 -18.75
N PHE A 207 18.60 -3.16 -17.43
CA PHE A 207 17.93 -1.98 -16.89
C PHE A 207 18.74 -0.72 -17.21
N LYS A 208 18.12 0.27 -17.85
CA LYS A 208 18.75 1.53 -18.27
C LYS A 208 18.18 2.77 -17.59
N GLY A 209 17.19 2.56 -16.71
CA GLY A 209 16.51 3.63 -16.01
C GLY A 209 17.22 4.11 -14.76
N GLU A 210 16.48 4.83 -13.92
CA GLU A 210 16.94 5.38 -12.65
C GLU A 210 16.41 4.59 -11.44
N LEU A 211 17.25 4.48 -10.39
CA LEU A 211 16.82 3.98 -9.09
C LEU A 211 16.38 5.17 -8.22
N LYS A 212 15.18 5.08 -7.64
CA LYS A 212 14.61 6.09 -6.75
C LYS A 212 14.48 5.49 -5.36
N ASN A 213 15.24 6.00 -4.39
CA ASN A 213 15.10 5.52 -3.02
C ASN A 213 13.85 6.13 -2.35
N MET A 214 13.06 5.29 -1.69
CA MET A 214 11.94 5.69 -0.83
C MET A 214 12.22 5.14 0.58
N GLY A 215 12.64 6.03 1.48
CA GLY A 215 12.86 5.75 2.90
C GLY A 215 11.58 5.73 3.70
#